data_AF-B1BVU1-F1
#
_entry.id   AF-B1BVU1-F1
#
_cell.length_a   1.000
_cell.length_b   1.000
_cell.length_c   1.000
_cell.angle_alpha   90.00
_cell.angle_beta   90.00
_cell.angle_gamma   90.00
#
_symmetry.space_group_name_H-M   'P 1'
#
loop_
_entity.id
_entity.type
_entity.pdbx_description
1 polymer ?
#
loop_
_entity_poly.entity_id
_entity_poly.type
_entity_poly.pdbx_seq_one_letter_code
_entity_poly.pdbx_strand_id
1 'polypeptide(L)'
;MDVDILAGKQTRNHRNIDVDFDAQHTEKLLNLLLEYGYKIATDWRPVRIELYSEKYGYLDIHPFILNEDGTSKQADLAGRFYEFEKDFFSNAIFDGKTIPCISLKGQKIFHSCYELRDKDKHYISILK
;
A
#
# COMPACT_ATOMS: atom_id res chain seq x y z
N MET A 1 -1.24 2.74 1.16
CA MET A 1 -0.28 3.86 1.05
C MET A 1 -0.76 5.02 1.89
N ASP A 2 -0.17 5.21 3.07
CA ASP A 2 -0.55 6.34 3.92
C ASP A 2 0.50 7.46 3.86
N VAL A 3 0.06 8.60 3.33
CA VAL A 3 0.83 9.84 3.23
C VAL A 3 1.14 10.42 4.61
N ASP A 4 0.30 10.12 5.61
CA ASP A 4 0.48 10.61 6.98
C ASP A 4 1.74 10.06 7.65
N ILE A 5 2.18 8.86 7.23
CA ILE A 5 3.43 8.24 7.67
C ILE A 5 4.62 9.11 7.25
N LEU A 6 4.62 9.61 6.01
CA LEU A 6 5.65 10.53 5.53
C LEU A 6 5.52 11.93 6.18
N ALA A 7 4.31 12.36 6.49
CA ALA A 7 4.06 13.63 7.17
C ALA A 7 4.43 13.60 8.68
N GLY A 8 4.70 12.40 9.24
CA GLY A 8 5.01 12.18 10.65
C GLY A 8 3.84 12.42 11.60
N LYS A 9 2.63 12.65 11.07
CA LYS A 9 1.41 12.91 11.85
C LYS A 9 0.17 12.55 11.05
N GLN A 10 -0.88 12.15 11.76
CA GLN A 10 -2.18 11.93 11.14
C GLN A 10 -2.77 13.27 10.68
N THR A 11 -3.17 13.39 9.42
CA THR A 11 -3.76 14.61 8.84
C THR A 11 -5.29 14.51 8.71
N ARG A 12 -5.84 13.30 8.76
CA ARG A 12 -7.27 13.00 8.58
C ARG A 12 -7.64 11.57 8.97
N ASN A 13 -8.93 11.24 8.91
CA ASN A 13 -9.41 9.87 9.09
C ASN A 13 -9.25 9.05 7.80
N HIS A 14 -8.72 7.83 7.93
CA HIS A 14 -8.55 6.90 6.83
C HIS A 14 -9.62 5.83 6.85
N ARG A 15 -10.29 5.59 5.70
CA ARG A 15 -11.27 4.50 5.56
C ARG A 15 -10.59 3.14 5.56
N ASN A 16 -9.45 3.06 4.88
CA ASN A 16 -8.72 1.84 4.61
C ASN A 16 -7.22 2.05 4.86
N ILE A 17 -6.53 0.95 5.09
CA ILE A 17 -5.07 0.85 5.07
C ILE A 17 -4.72 0.10 3.79
N ASP A 18 -3.69 0.53 3.06
CA ASP A 18 -3.09 -0.31 2.00
C ASP A 18 -1.66 -0.69 2.35
N VAL A 19 -1.37 -1.98 2.19
CA VAL A 19 -0.07 -2.61 2.49
C VAL A 19 0.46 -3.30 1.25
N ASP A 20 1.64 -2.89 0.81
CA ASP A 20 2.44 -3.62 -0.17
C ASP A 20 3.29 -4.67 0.56
N PHE A 21 3.38 -5.89 0.04
CA PHE A 21 4.08 -6.99 0.70
C PHE A 21 4.70 -7.98 -0.30
N ASP A 22 5.66 -8.79 0.16
CA ASP A 22 6.26 -9.84 -0.68
C ASP A 22 5.23 -10.93 -1.04
N ALA A 23 4.95 -11.05 -2.34
CA ALA A 23 3.98 -11.98 -2.91
C ALA A 23 4.24 -13.45 -2.52
N GLN A 24 5.49 -13.82 -2.19
CA GLN A 24 5.83 -15.17 -1.70
C GLN A 24 5.11 -15.53 -0.38
N HIS A 25 4.63 -14.54 0.35
CA HIS A 25 3.94 -14.73 1.63
C HIS A 25 2.42 -14.58 1.55
N THR A 26 1.84 -14.51 0.35
CA THR A 26 0.41 -14.24 0.13
C THR A 26 -0.50 -15.14 0.96
N GLU A 27 -0.35 -16.47 0.85
CA GLU A 27 -1.22 -17.40 1.57
C GLU A 27 -1.03 -17.34 3.09
N LYS A 28 0.22 -17.14 3.55
CA LYS A 28 0.51 -17.02 4.98
C LYS A 28 -0.12 -15.75 5.58
N LEU A 29 0.02 -14.62 4.89
CA LEU A 29 -0.57 -13.35 5.32
C LEU A 29 -2.10 -13.43 5.29
N LEU A 30 -2.67 -13.99 4.22
CA LEU A 30 -4.11 -14.12 4.08
C LEU A 30 -4.72 -14.97 5.20
N ASN A 31 -4.14 -16.13 5.49
CA ASN A 31 -4.60 -16.99 6.59
C ASN A 31 -4.56 -16.25 7.93
N LEU A 32 -3.47 -15.55 8.22
CA LEU A 32 -3.35 -14.73 9.43
C LEU A 32 -4.46 -13.67 9.50
N LEU A 33 -4.72 -12.94 8.41
CA LEU A 33 -5.76 -11.91 8.40
C LEU A 33 -7.16 -12.49 8.62
N LEU A 34 -7.46 -13.65 8.02
CA LEU A 34 -8.72 -14.37 8.21
C LEU A 34 -8.88 -14.82 9.67
N GLU A 35 -7.84 -15.36 10.30
CA GLU A 35 -7.82 -15.72 11.73
C GLU A 35 -8.05 -14.51 12.64
N TYR A 36 -7.57 -13.34 12.25
CA TYR A 36 -7.78 -12.07 12.96
C TYR A 36 -9.17 -11.45 12.73
N GLY A 37 -10.04 -12.12 11.97
CA GLY A 37 -11.43 -11.72 11.77
C GLY A 37 -11.64 -10.76 10.59
N TYR A 38 -10.70 -10.70 9.65
CA TYR A 38 -10.98 -10.14 8.33
C TYR A 38 -11.72 -11.15 7.46
N LYS A 39 -12.50 -10.64 6.51
CA LYS A 39 -13.13 -11.40 5.43
C LYS A 39 -12.70 -10.79 4.10
N ILE A 40 -12.49 -11.63 3.09
CA ILE A 40 -12.22 -11.16 1.73
C ILE A 40 -13.49 -10.48 1.21
N ALA A 41 -13.38 -9.20 0.86
CA ALA A 41 -14.45 -8.43 0.22
C ALA A 41 -14.32 -8.50 -1.31
N THR A 42 -13.10 -8.34 -1.82
CA THR A 42 -12.78 -8.43 -3.24
C THR A 42 -11.44 -9.15 -3.43
N ASP A 43 -11.37 -10.11 -4.35
CA ASP A 43 -10.15 -10.84 -4.68
C ASP A 43 -9.77 -10.63 -6.14
N TRP A 44 -8.66 -9.94 -6.37
CA TRP A 44 -8.06 -9.70 -7.69
C TRP A 44 -6.63 -10.23 -7.75
N ARG A 45 -6.31 -11.32 -7.05
CA ARG A 45 -4.97 -11.92 -7.13
C ARG A 45 -4.55 -12.15 -8.60
N PRO A 46 -3.29 -11.86 -8.96
CA PRO A 46 -2.19 -11.41 -8.09
C PRO A 46 -2.08 -9.89 -7.88
N VAL A 47 -3.05 -9.09 -8.34
CA VAL A 47 -3.00 -7.61 -8.32
C VAL A 47 -3.21 -7.04 -6.92
N ARG A 48 -4.30 -7.44 -6.26
CA ARG A 48 -4.76 -6.89 -4.98
C ARG A 48 -5.78 -7.81 -4.33
N ILE A 49 -5.87 -7.78 -3.00
CA ILE A 49 -7.00 -8.34 -2.24
C ILE A 49 -7.53 -7.24 -1.30
N GLU A 50 -8.82 -6.94 -1.37
CA GLU A 50 -9.50 -6.07 -0.41
C GLU A 50 -10.16 -6.95 0.65
N LEU A 51 -9.87 -6.65 1.91
CA LEU A 51 -10.42 -7.30 3.08
C LEU A 51 -11.20 -6.32 3.94
N TYR A 52 -12.16 -6.84 4.69
CA TYR A 52 -12.95 -6.07 5.64
C TYR A 52 -13.09 -6.79 6.98
N SER A 53 -12.98 -6.04 8.06
CA SER A 53 -13.31 -6.47 9.42
C SER A 53 -14.24 -5.45 10.07
N GLU A 54 -15.28 -5.91 10.77
CA GLU A 54 -16.15 -5.02 11.55
C GLU A 54 -15.37 -4.24 12.62
N LYS A 55 -14.31 -4.85 13.18
CA LYS A 55 -13.50 -4.25 14.23
C LYS A 55 -12.43 -3.28 13.69
N TYR A 56 -11.82 -3.61 12.55
CA TYR A 56 -10.63 -2.91 12.06
C TYR A 56 -10.84 -2.11 10.76
N GLY A 57 -12.00 -2.26 10.11
CA GLY A 57 -12.31 -1.58 8.86
C GLY A 57 -11.73 -2.28 7.62
N TYR A 58 -11.46 -1.50 6.57
CA TYR A 58 -10.96 -2.00 5.30
C TYR A 58 -9.43 -2.09 5.26
N LEU A 59 -8.93 -3.15 4.65
CA LEU A 59 -7.51 -3.39 4.40
C LEU A 59 -7.32 -3.86 2.97
N ASP A 60 -6.55 -3.13 2.19
CA ASP A 60 -6.10 -3.55 0.87
C ASP A 60 -4.67 -4.11 0.98
N ILE A 61 -4.44 -5.33 0.50
CA ILE A 61 -3.10 -5.91 0.40
C ILE A 61 -2.70 -6.07 -1.06
N HIS A 62 -1.49 -5.63 -1.39
CA HIS A 62 -0.93 -5.55 -2.74
C HIS A 62 0.30 -6.44 -2.82
N PRO A 63 0.23 -7.60 -3.52
CA PRO A 63 1.38 -8.49 -3.66
C PRO A 63 2.42 -7.91 -4.63
N PHE A 64 3.67 -7.81 -4.18
CA PHE A 64 4.82 -7.39 -4.98
C PHE A 64 5.82 -8.54 -5.12
N ILE A 65 6.33 -8.73 -6.33
CA ILE A 65 7.50 -9.59 -6.56
C ILE A 65 8.73 -8.73 -6.31
N LEU A 66 9.52 -9.07 -5.30
CA LEU A 66 10.72 -8.36 -4.90
C LEU A 66 11.96 -9.00 -5.57
N ASN A 67 12.84 -8.16 -6.13
CA ASN A 67 14.11 -8.60 -6.69
C ASN A 67 15.26 -8.34 -5.71
N GLU A 68 16.34 -9.12 -5.81
CA GLU A 68 17.51 -9.00 -4.93
C GLU A 68 18.24 -7.65 -5.05
N ASP A 69 18.13 -6.98 -6.21
CA ASP A 69 18.73 -5.67 -6.46
C ASP A 69 17.92 -4.49 -5.84
N GLY A 70 16.80 -4.80 -5.19
CA GLY A 70 15.90 -3.85 -4.53
C GLY A 70 14.81 -3.30 -5.46
N THR A 71 14.79 -3.65 -6.73
CA THR A 71 13.65 -3.36 -7.61
C THR A 71 12.48 -4.30 -7.29
N SER A 72 11.28 -3.96 -7.76
CA SER A 72 10.11 -4.81 -7.58
C SER A 72 9.11 -4.64 -8.70
N LYS A 73 8.16 -5.56 -8.78
CA LYS A 73 7.05 -5.46 -9.74
C LYS A 73 5.72 -5.92 -9.16
N GLN A 74 4.65 -5.30 -9.64
CA GLN A 74 3.26 -5.65 -9.30
C GLN A 74 2.49 -5.99 -10.56
N ALA A 75 1.64 -7.01 -10.49
CA ALA A 75 0.78 -7.36 -11.60
C ALA A 75 -0.32 -6.31 -11.84
N ASP A 76 -0.69 -6.08 -13.09
CA ASP A 76 -1.87 -5.32 -13.47
C ASP A 76 -3.06 -6.24 -13.81
N LEU A 77 -4.26 -5.66 -13.97
CA LEU A 77 -5.48 -6.41 -14.31
C LEU A 77 -5.44 -7.01 -15.73
N ALA A 78 -4.52 -6.58 -16.59
CA ALA A 78 -4.33 -7.08 -17.95
C ALA A 78 -3.27 -8.21 -18.02
N GLY A 79 -2.74 -8.66 -16.87
CA GLY A 79 -1.72 -9.71 -16.79
C GLY A 79 -0.31 -9.23 -17.13
N ARG A 80 -0.06 -7.92 -17.19
CA ARG A 80 1.27 -7.30 -17.32
C ARG A 80 1.82 -6.96 -15.93
N PHE A 81 3.02 -6.39 -15.91
CA PHE A 81 3.66 -5.91 -14.68
C PHE A 81 4.00 -4.43 -14.76
N TYR A 82 3.77 -3.71 -13.68
CA TYR A 82 4.41 -2.43 -13.40
C TYR A 82 5.73 -2.69 -12.67
N GLU A 83 6.79 -2.02 -13.10
CA GLU A 83 8.10 -2.11 -12.46
C GLU A 83 8.40 -0.87 -11.63
N PHE A 84 9.06 -1.08 -10.49
CA PHE A 84 9.34 -0.05 -9.51
C PHE A 84 10.80 -0.09 -9.10
N GLU A 85 11.41 1.10 -9.16
CA GLU A 85 12.77 1.32 -8.70
C GLU A 85 12.86 1.23 -7.17
N LYS A 86 14.02 0.84 -6.66
CA LYS A 86 14.24 0.69 -5.21
C LYS A 86 13.98 1.97 -4.40
N ASP A 87 14.13 3.14 -5.03
CA ASP A 87 13.92 4.44 -4.38
C ASP A 87 12.44 4.83 -4.27
N PHE A 88 11.51 3.96 -4.69
CA PHE A 88 10.08 4.12 -4.47
C PHE A 88 9.67 3.64 -3.07
N PHE A 89 10.54 2.90 -2.37
CA PHE A 89 10.32 2.46 -1.00
C PHE A 89 11.32 3.16 -0.07
N SER A 90 10.87 3.48 1.14
CA SER A 90 11.68 4.16 2.15
C SER A 90 11.18 3.79 3.54
N ASN A 91 11.69 4.48 4.55
CA ASN A 91 11.20 4.44 5.91
C ASN A 91 10.90 5.86 6.38
N ALA A 92 9.90 6.02 7.23
CA ALA A 92 9.63 7.28 7.93
C ALA A 92 9.41 7.03 9.43
N ILE A 93 9.58 8.09 10.23
CA ILE A 93 9.32 8.05 11.66
C ILE A 93 7.90 8.55 11.90
N PHE A 94 7.06 7.72 12.50
CA PHE A 94 5.71 8.08 12.91
C PHE A 94 5.49 7.59 14.35
N ASP A 95 5.09 8.50 15.24
CA ASP A 95 4.90 8.20 16.67
C ASP A 95 6.12 7.48 17.30
N GLY A 96 7.32 7.95 16.96
CA GLY A 96 8.59 7.39 17.45
C GLY A 96 8.97 6.02 16.86
N LYS A 97 8.20 5.47 15.92
CA LYS A 97 8.47 4.19 15.27
C LYS A 97 8.93 4.39 13.84
N THR A 98 9.93 3.60 13.43
CA THR A 98 10.33 3.49 12.03
C THR A 98 9.33 2.61 11.30
N ILE A 99 8.64 3.16 10.31
CA ILE A 99 7.63 2.46 9.52
C ILE A 99 8.12 2.40 8.06
N PRO A 100 8.23 1.20 7.47
CA PRO A 100 8.50 1.06 6.04
C PRO A 100 7.29 1.58 5.26
N CYS A 101 7.54 2.43 4.27
CA CYS A 101 6.48 3.08 3.52
C CYS A 101 6.95 3.41 2.09
N ILE A 102 6.00 3.66 1.20
CA ILE A 102 6.34 4.21 -0.10
C ILE A 102 6.92 5.62 0.07
N SER A 103 8.03 5.88 -0.62
CA SER A 103 8.76 7.14 -0.60
C SER A 103 7.93 8.27 -1.21
N LEU A 104 8.35 9.52 -0.98
CA LEU A 104 7.74 10.68 -1.63
C LEU A 104 7.73 10.56 -3.17
N LYS A 105 8.82 10.03 -3.74
CA LYS A 105 8.93 9.79 -5.19
C LYS A 105 7.90 8.77 -5.64
N GLY A 106 7.81 7.64 -4.93
CA GLY A 106 6.80 6.62 -5.20
C GLY A 106 5.39 7.18 -5.08
N GLN A 107 5.05 7.87 -3.99
CA GLN A 107 3.74 8.49 -3.77
C GLN A 107 3.32 9.35 -4.97
N LYS A 108 4.19 10.23 -5.47
CA LYS A 108 3.90 11.08 -6.64
C LYS A 108 3.61 10.26 -7.90
N ILE A 109 4.32 9.17 -8.11
CA ILE A 109 4.15 8.30 -9.28
C ILE A 109 2.87 7.48 -9.17
N PHE A 110 2.61 6.81 -8.06
CA PHE A 110 1.39 6.02 -7.87
C PHE A 110 0.11 6.86 -7.98
N HIS A 111 0.15 8.11 -7.49
CA HIS A 111 -0.95 9.06 -7.65
C HIS A 111 -1.11 9.60 -9.09
N SER A 112 -0.11 9.44 -9.96
CA SER A 112 -0.24 9.77 -11.39
C SER A 112 -0.93 8.68 -12.20
N CYS A 113 -1.06 7.46 -11.64
CA CYS A 113 -1.62 6.31 -12.34
C CYS A 113 -3.16 6.26 -12.34
N TYR A 114 -3.83 7.22 -11.68
CA TYR A 114 -5.29 7.33 -11.67
C TYR A 114 -5.73 8.79 -11.54
N GLU A 115 -7.00 9.09 -11.85
CA GLU A 115 -7.56 10.43 -11.67
C GLU A 115 -7.63 10.79 -10.18
N LEU A 116 -6.94 11.87 -9.81
CA LEU A 116 -6.87 12.36 -8.43
C LEU A 116 -8.24 12.82 -7.93
N ARG A 117 -8.68 12.24 -6.82
CA ARG A 117 -9.83 12.76 -6.04
C ARG A 117 -9.36 13.97 -5.23
N ASP A 118 -10.30 14.75 -4.70
CA ASP A 118 -9.95 15.98 -3.97
C ASP A 118 -9.07 15.73 -2.73
N LYS A 119 -9.27 14.58 -2.08
CA LYS A 119 -8.37 14.14 -0.99
C LYS A 119 -6.94 13.89 -1.49
N ASP A 120 -6.78 13.31 -2.68
CA ASP A 120 -5.49 12.99 -3.26
C ASP A 120 -4.73 14.27 -3.64
N LYS A 121 -5.44 15.29 -4.15
CA LYS A 121 -4.88 16.64 -4.40
C LYS A 121 -4.41 17.32 -3.11
N HIS A 122 -5.18 17.21 -2.04
CA HIS A 122 -4.78 17.72 -0.73
C HIS A 122 -3.49 17.04 -0.24
N TYR A 123 -3.35 15.72 -0.39
CA TYR A 123 -2.13 15.00 0.01
C TYR A 123 -0.90 15.43 -0.76
N ILE A 124 -1.00 15.54 -2.09
CA ILE A 124 0.11 16.02 -2.92
C ILE A 124 0.56 17.42 -2.48
N SER A 125 -0.37 18.29 -2.05
CA SER A 125 -0.03 19.63 -1.56
C SER A 125 0.70 19.65 -0.20
N ILE A 126 0.50 18.62 0.63
CA ILE A 126 1.16 18.46 1.94
C ILE A 126 2.58 17.90 1.78
N LEU A 127 2.75 17.03 0.79
CA LEU A 127 4.01 16.41 0.43
C LEU A 127 4.91 17.38 -0.37
N LYS A 128 5.57 18.31 0.33
CA LYS A 128 6.56 19.24 -0.25
C LYS A 128 7.88 18.53 -0.54
#